data_AF-A0A6N7M8C1-F1
#
_entry.id   AF-A0A6N7M8C1-F1
#
_cell.length_a   1.000
_cell.length_b   1.000
_cell.length_c   1.000
_cell.angle_alpha   90.00
_cell.angle_beta   90.00
_cell.angle_gamma   90.00
#
_symmetry.space_group_name_H-M   'P 1'
#
loop_
_entity.id
_entity.type
_entity.pdbx_description
1 polymer ?
#
loop_
_entity_poly.entity_id
_entity_poly.type
_entity_poly.pdbx_seq_one_letter_code
_entity_poly.pdbx_strand_id
1 'polypeptide(L)'
;MVKSDTRKTKAWEIKYAIWEKKEYNESIALVIDQIADEISMLIPQGPPLGFKPIILVNALYYDHRLYWPLNQEYYKIGLDVGRITFGKTTYQFTHELAHIYCDPRVVNWFIEIICHVASFYFLDFLSEKWENQPHDSDYYKNSDVFNNFKNEILREAVDKVDLYQFQVSGDWLKKEIRKIHNERTLGNRIIYDIIAMEILPLFKEFKEGWQILSYIGGSSVPLPPENPEDLTTNREVLPDFDKLYQIVPEDLKFFVKKLTDKIWN
;
A
#
# COMPACT_ATOMS: atom_id res chain seq x y z
N MET A 1 28.55 -14.27 -29.43
CA MET A 1 28.20 -13.65 -28.13
C MET A 1 26.72 -13.29 -28.20
N VAL A 2 25.85 -14.21 -27.80
CA VAL A 2 24.39 -14.00 -27.82
C VAL A 2 24.07 -13.06 -26.66
N LYS A 3 23.58 -11.86 -26.96
CA LYS A 3 23.02 -10.97 -25.94
C LYS A 3 21.83 -11.71 -25.33
N SER A 4 21.96 -12.11 -24.07
CA SER A 4 20.84 -12.62 -23.30
C SER A 4 19.81 -11.51 -23.18
N ASP A 5 18.72 -11.66 -23.91
CA ASP A 5 17.50 -10.86 -23.78
C ASP A 5 16.87 -11.20 -22.42
N THR A 6 17.39 -10.59 -21.34
CA THR A 6 16.76 -10.63 -20.01
C THR A 6 15.55 -9.71 -20.03
N ARG A 7 14.51 -10.11 -20.77
CA ARG A 7 13.16 -9.62 -20.53
C ARG A 7 12.81 -9.99 -19.09
N LYS A 8 12.90 -9.02 -18.17
CA LYS A 8 12.31 -9.16 -16.83
C LYS A 8 10.87 -9.60 -17.04
N THR A 9 10.55 -10.82 -16.66
CA THR A 9 9.16 -11.28 -16.61
C THR A 9 8.44 -10.40 -15.59
N LYS A 10 7.49 -9.58 -16.05
CA LYS A 10 6.61 -8.79 -15.16
C LYS A 10 5.93 -9.75 -14.19
N ALA A 11 5.99 -9.46 -12.89
CA ALA A 11 5.38 -10.31 -11.87
C ALA A 11 3.84 -10.25 -11.90
N TRP A 12 3.28 -9.12 -12.32
CA TRP A 12 1.83 -8.89 -12.40
C TRP A 12 1.33 -8.83 -13.84
N GLU A 13 0.26 -9.57 -14.14
CA GLU A 13 -0.60 -9.34 -15.30
C GLU A 13 -1.76 -8.42 -14.88
N ILE A 14 -1.90 -7.25 -15.51
CA ILE A 14 -2.92 -6.26 -15.14
C ILE A 14 -3.86 -6.01 -16.32
N LYS A 15 -5.16 -6.23 -16.07
CA LYS A 15 -6.26 -5.98 -17.02
C LYS A 15 -6.99 -4.70 -16.64
N TYR A 16 -7.02 -3.75 -17.56
CA TYR A 16 -7.61 -2.44 -17.35
C TYR A 16 -9.03 -2.38 -17.90
N ALA A 17 -10.02 -2.39 -17.00
CA ALA A 17 -11.46 -2.29 -17.30
C ALA A 17 -12.10 -1.11 -16.52
N ILE A 18 -11.37 0.01 -16.40
CA ILE A 18 -11.82 1.19 -15.67
C ILE A 18 -12.72 2.06 -16.56
N TRP A 19 -12.33 2.28 -17.82
CA TRP A 19 -13.14 3.01 -18.80
C TRP A 19 -13.41 2.19 -20.05
N GLU A 20 -14.52 2.49 -20.74
CA GLU A 20 -14.84 1.90 -22.04
C GLU A 20 -13.80 2.28 -23.12
N LYS A 21 -13.29 3.52 -23.05
CA LYS A 21 -12.27 4.00 -23.99
C LYS A 21 -10.88 3.51 -23.59
N LYS A 22 -10.27 2.71 -24.47
CA LYS A 22 -8.94 2.11 -24.29
C LYS A 22 -7.85 3.15 -23.99
N GLU A 23 -7.85 4.28 -24.69
CA GLU A 23 -6.86 5.36 -24.54
C GLU A 23 -6.78 5.89 -23.08
N TYR A 24 -7.90 5.92 -22.37
CA TYR A 24 -7.92 6.36 -20.96
C TYR A 24 -7.30 5.32 -20.05
N ASN A 25 -7.56 4.03 -20.29
CA ASN A 25 -6.90 2.95 -19.58
C ASN A 25 -5.38 2.94 -19.85
N GLU A 26 -4.95 3.22 -21.09
CA GLU A 26 -3.53 3.30 -21.47
C GLU A 26 -2.80 4.42 -20.71
N SER A 27 -3.46 5.55 -20.43
CA SER A 27 -2.86 6.66 -19.68
C SER A 27 -2.49 6.30 -18.24
N ILE A 28 -3.37 5.60 -17.51
CA ILE A 28 -3.12 5.19 -16.13
C ILE A 28 -2.22 3.95 -16.05
N ALA A 29 -2.18 3.13 -17.11
CA ALA A 29 -1.34 1.94 -17.17
C ALA A 29 0.14 2.27 -16.97
N LEU A 30 0.59 3.45 -17.42
CA LEU A 30 1.96 3.94 -17.19
C LEU A 30 2.33 3.98 -15.71
N VAL A 31 1.44 4.49 -14.86
CA VAL A 31 1.65 4.62 -13.42
C VAL A 31 1.52 3.27 -12.74
N ILE A 32 0.48 2.52 -13.08
CA ILE A 32 0.16 1.22 -12.49
C ILE A 32 1.26 0.20 -12.76
N ASP A 33 1.76 0.14 -13.99
CA ASP A 33 2.86 -0.76 -14.35
C ASP A 33 4.15 -0.40 -13.58
N GLN A 34 4.46 0.89 -13.41
CA GLN A 34 5.64 1.33 -12.65
C GLN A 34 5.53 0.98 -11.17
N ILE A 35 4.33 1.07 -10.59
CA ILE A 35 4.05 0.66 -9.22
C ILE A 35 4.24 -0.86 -9.09
N ALA A 36 3.64 -1.63 -10.00
CA ALA A 36 3.71 -3.09 -9.99
C ALA A 36 5.14 -3.62 -10.15
N ASP A 37 5.95 -2.98 -11.00
CA ASP A 37 7.36 -3.34 -11.19
C ASP A 37 8.19 -3.05 -9.94
N GLU A 38 8.03 -1.86 -9.34
CA GLU A 38 8.81 -1.44 -8.17
C GLU A 38 8.43 -2.24 -6.92
N ILE A 39 7.14 -2.47 -6.64
CA ILE A 39 6.75 -3.26 -5.46
C ILE A 39 7.23 -4.71 -5.56
N SER A 40 7.28 -5.27 -6.77
CA SER A 40 7.83 -6.61 -7.01
C SER A 40 9.35 -6.66 -6.81
N MET A 41 10.05 -5.54 -6.99
CA MET A 41 11.48 -5.42 -6.68
C MET A 41 11.71 -5.22 -5.18
N LEU A 42 10.85 -4.48 -4.49
CA LEU A 42 10.91 -4.28 -3.04
C LEU A 42 10.54 -5.56 -2.25
N ILE A 43 9.63 -6.38 -2.79
CA ILE A 43 9.06 -7.55 -2.13
C ILE A 43 9.16 -8.77 -3.06
N PRO A 44 10.38 -9.30 -3.27
CA PRO A 44 10.64 -10.35 -4.27
C PRO A 44 9.94 -11.69 -3.99
N GLN A 45 9.56 -11.96 -2.75
CA GLN A 45 8.82 -13.16 -2.36
C GLN A 45 7.34 -13.12 -2.81
N GLY A 46 6.82 -11.94 -3.16
CA GLY A 46 5.43 -11.78 -3.58
C GLY A 46 4.41 -11.82 -2.44
N PRO A 47 3.12 -11.77 -2.79
CA PRO A 47 2.03 -11.83 -1.82
C PRO A 47 1.78 -13.27 -1.30
N PRO A 48 1.22 -13.44 -0.10
CA PRO A 48 0.96 -14.75 0.51
C PRO A 48 0.06 -15.69 -0.33
N LEU A 49 -0.88 -15.13 -1.08
CA LEU A 49 -1.79 -15.87 -1.96
C LEU A 49 -1.29 -15.98 -3.42
N GLY A 50 -0.02 -15.61 -3.66
CA GLY A 50 0.63 -15.69 -4.95
C GLY A 50 0.21 -14.61 -5.96
N PHE A 51 0.98 -14.52 -7.03
CA PHE A 51 0.72 -13.63 -8.15
C PHE A 51 -0.46 -14.16 -8.97
N LYS A 52 -1.52 -13.36 -9.04
CA LYS A 52 -2.71 -13.60 -9.86
C LYS A 52 -2.97 -12.38 -10.72
N PRO A 53 -3.56 -12.51 -11.91
CA PRO A 53 -4.02 -11.36 -12.68
C PRO A 53 -4.81 -10.36 -11.83
N ILE A 54 -4.55 -9.07 -12.01
CA ILE A 54 -5.32 -8.00 -11.39
C ILE A 54 -6.29 -7.43 -12.42
N ILE A 55 -7.58 -7.41 -12.10
CA ILE A 55 -8.61 -6.74 -12.89
C ILE A 55 -8.93 -5.40 -12.23
N LEU A 56 -8.59 -4.32 -12.90
CA LEU A 56 -8.90 -2.96 -12.46
C LEU A 56 -10.23 -2.50 -13.02
N VAL A 57 -11.12 -2.04 -12.14
CA VAL A 57 -12.44 -1.52 -12.51
C VAL A 57 -12.67 -0.14 -11.87
N ASN A 58 -13.61 0.60 -12.42
CA ASN A 58 -14.03 1.86 -11.83
C ASN A 58 -15.00 1.62 -10.66
N ALA A 59 -14.77 2.27 -9.52
CA ALA A 59 -15.57 2.18 -8.30
C ALA A 59 -16.28 3.49 -7.98
N LEU A 60 -17.09 3.99 -8.93
CA LEU A 60 -17.75 5.30 -8.92
C LEU A 60 -18.56 5.68 -7.65
N TYR A 61 -18.85 4.75 -6.75
CA TYR A 61 -19.78 4.96 -5.63
C TYR A 61 -19.23 4.57 -4.26
N TYR A 62 -17.97 4.17 -4.18
CA TYR A 62 -17.57 3.21 -3.14
C TYR A 62 -16.15 3.39 -2.61
N ASP A 63 -15.46 4.48 -3.00
CA ASP A 63 -14.01 4.65 -2.81
C ASP A 63 -13.21 3.47 -3.42
N HIS A 64 -11.89 3.52 -3.33
CA HIS A 64 -11.04 2.38 -3.68
C HIS A 64 -11.31 1.17 -2.79
N ARG A 65 -11.15 -0.04 -3.37
CA ARG A 65 -11.37 -1.32 -2.67
C ARG A 65 -10.80 -2.51 -3.40
N LEU A 66 -10.43 -3.53 -2.65
CA LEU A 66 -10.32 -4.90 -3.08
C LEU A 66 -11.71 -5.58 -2.97
N TYR A 67 -12.20 -6.16 -4.07
CA TYR A 67 -13.53 -6.78 -4.09
C TYR A 67 -13.55 -8.14 -3.39
N TRP A 68 -14.60 -8.34 -2.60
CA TRP A 68 -14.90 -9.58 -1.88
C TRP A 68 -16.22 -10.23 -2.34
N PRO A 69 -16.34 -11.57 -2.28
CA PRO A 69 -15.30 -12.54 -1.95
C PRO A 69 -14.15 -12.58 -2.97
N LEU A 70 -12.96 -13.02 -2.55
CA LEU A 70 -11.82 -13.14 -3.47
C LEU A 70 -12.05 -14.25 -4.49
N ASN A 71 -11.44 -14.09 -5.67
CA ASN A 71 -11.45 -15.08 -6.73
C ASN A 71 -10.15 -15.90 -6.72
N GLN A 72 -10.25 -17.18 -7.06
CA GLN A 72 -9.07 -18.07 -7.12
C GLN A 72 -8.10 -17.67 -8.23
N GLU A 73 -8.61 -17.15 -9.34
CA GLU A 73 -7.84 -16.87 -10.56
C GLU A 73 -7.39 -15.41 -10.68
N TYR A 74 -8.03 -14.46 -9.99
CA TYR A 74 -7.69 -13.03 -10.12
C TYR A 74 -7.98 -12.23 -8.85
N TYR A 75 -7.29 -11.10 -8.70
CA TYR A 75 -7.70 -10.03 -7.78
C TYR A 75 -8.51 -9.00 -8.55
N LYS A 76 -9.57 -8.45 -7.95
CA LYS A 76 -10.34 -7.36 -8.54
C LYS A 76 -10.24 -6.13 -7.66
N ILE A 77 -9.65 -5.07 -8.20
CA ILE A 77 -9.47 -3.79 -7.50
C ILE A 77 -10.36 -2.76 -8.16
N GLY A 78 -11.15 -2.07 -7.33
CA GLY A 78 -11.91 -0.89 -7.70
C GLY A 78 -11.12 0.37 -7.39
N LEU A 79 -11.01 1.28 -8.35
CA LEU A 79 -10.45 2.61 -8.15
C LEU A 79 -11.54 3.66 -8.37
N ASP A 80 -11.68 4.60 -7.44
CA ASP A 80 -12.54 5.78 -7.62
C ASP A 80 -11.69 6.89 -8.25
N VAL A 81 -11.41 6.76 -9.55
CA VAL A 81 -10.55 7.70 -10.27
C VAL A 81 -11.30 8.37 -11.41
N GLY A 82 -11.13 9.70 -11.48
CA GLY A 82 -11.54 10.49 -12.62
C GLY A 82 -10.58 10.29 -13.79
N ARG A 83 -10.85 10.97 -14.90
CA ARG A 83 -9.93 10.98 -16.03
C ARG A 83 -8.63 11.68 -15.61
N ILE A 84 -7.47 11.05 -15.87
CA ILE A 84 -6.13 11.68 -15.71
C ILE A 84 -5.83 12.09 -14.25
N THR A 85 -6.19 11.29 -13.26
CA THR A 85 -5.83 11.54 -11.85
C THR A 85 -4.67 10.64 -11.41
N PHE A 86 -3.43 10.92 -11.88
CA PHE A 86 -2.26 10.07 -11.57
C PHE A 86 -1.97 9.98 -10.08
N GLY A 87 -1.96 11.10 -9.34
CA GLY A 87 -1.77 11.09 -7.89
C GLY A 87 -2.80 10.22 -7.15
N LYS A 88 -4.10 10.41 -7.44
CA LYS A 88 -5.18 9.59 -6.86
C LYS A 88 -5.05 8.12 -7.24
N THR A 89 -4.73 7.83 -8.51
CA THR A 89 -4.52 6.46 -9.00
C THR A 89 -3.37 5.79 -8.27
N THR A 90 -2.22 6.48 -8.12
CA THR A 90 -1.07 5.98 -7.38
C THR A 90 -1.46 5.62 -5.95
N TYR A 91 -2.09 6.55 -5.24
CA TYR A 91 -2.44 6.35 -3.84
C TYR A 91 -3.39 5.18 -3.67
N GLN A 92 -4.48 5.14 -4.44
CA GLN A 92 -5.52 4.12 -4.33
C GLN A 92 -5.05 2.74 -4.78
N PHE A 93 -4.39 2.64 -5.94
CA PHE A 93 -3.92 1.35 -6.45
C PHE A 93 -2.86 0.75 -5.52
N THR A 94 -1.93 1.57 -5.03
CA THR A 94 -0.90 1.10 -4.11
C THR A 94 -1.49 0.64 -2.78
N HIS A 95 -2.52 1.33 -2.27
CA HIS A 95 -3.21 0.94 -1.04
C HIS A 95 -3.78 -0.49 -1.17
N GLU A 96 -4.56 -0.74 -2.24
CA GLU A 96 -5.16 -2.06 -2.47
C GLU A 96 -4.14 -3.14 -2.82
N LEU A 97 -3.07 -2.76 -3.52
CA LEU A 97 -1.98 -3.69 -3.80
C LEU A 97 -1.26 -4.09 -2.51
N ALA A 98 -1.01 -3.16 -1.59
CA ALA A 98 -0.42 -3.44 -0.29
C ALA A 98 -1.29 -4.40 0.54
N HIS A 99 -2.62 -4.28 0.50
CA HIS A 99 -3.54 -5.27 1.09
C HIS A 99 -3.30 -6.69 0.55
N ILE A 100 -3.10 -6.84 -0.77
CA ILE A 100 -2.77 -8.14 -1.37
C ILE A 100 -1.44 -8.68 -0.83
N TYR A 101 -0.44 -7.81 -0.65
CA TYR A 101 0.85 -8.21 -0.06
C TYR A 101 0.77 -8.52 1.44
N CYS A 102 -0.17 -7.94 2.18
CA CYS A 102 -0.36 -8.14 3.61
C CYS A 102 -1.17 -9.40 3.99
N ASP A 103 -1.59 -10.20 3.01
CA ASP A 103 -2.67 -11.20 3.09
C ASP A 103 -4.06 -10.55 3.10
N PRO A 104 -4.77 -10.56 1.96
CA PRO A 104 -6.04 -9.86 1.85
C PRO A 104 -7.14 -10.51 2.72
N ARG A 105 -6.97 -11.75 3.20
CA ARG A 105 -8.00 -12.47 3.99
C ARG A 105 -8.22 -11.90 5.39
N VAL A 106 -7.36 -10.99 5.82
CA VAL A 106 -7.42 -10.36 7.14
C VAL A 106 -7.29 -8.85 7.02
N VAL A 107 -7.99 -8.14 7.91
CA VAL A 107 -7.91 -6.69 8.04
C VAL A 107 -7.68 -6.31 9.49
N ASN A 108 -6.77 -5.36 9.69
CA ASN A 108 -6.52 -4.76 10.98
C ASN A 108 -5.92 -3.36 10.80
N TRP A 109 -5.90 -2.58 11.88
CA TRP A 109 -5.41 -1.20 11.85
C TRP A 109 -3.94 -1.08 11.42
N PHE A 110 -3.10 -2.09 11.67
CA PHE A 110 -1.69 -2.06 11.29
C PHE A 110 -1.54 -2.28 9.78
N ILE A 111 -2.30 -3.20 9.18
CA ILE A 111 -2.38 -3.38 7.73
C ILE A 111 -2.82 -2.08 7.06
N GLU A 112 -3.87 -1.43 7.55
CA GLU A 112 -4.35 -0.15 7.00
C GLU A 112 -3.25 0.93 7.03
N ILE A 113 -2.58 1.11 8.17
CA ILE A 113 -1.45 2.06 8.28
C ILE A 113 -0.37 1.74 7.26
N ILE A 114 0.01 0.46 7.10
CA ILE A 114 1.03 0.05 6.13
C ILE A 114 0.58 0.30 4.70
N CYS A 115 -0.70 0.12 4.37
CA CYS A 115 -1.24 0.44 3.06
C CYS A 115 -1.14 1.95 2.77
N HIS A 116 -1.40 2.81 3.76
CA HIS A 116 -1.17 4.25 3.66
C HIS A 116 0.33 4.60 3.50
N VAL A 117 1.22 3.93 4.24
CA VAL A 117 2.68 4.12 4.10
C VAL A 117 3.12 3.77 2.68
N ALA A 118 2.61 2.68 2.11
CA ALA A 118 2.84 2.29 0.72
C ALA A 118 2.36 3.38 -0.24
N SER A 119 1.13 3.86 -0.10
CA SER A 119 0.59 4.92 -0.94
C SER A 119 1.45 6.18 -0.95
N PHE A 120 1.93 6.64 0.21
CA PHE A 120 2.83 7.80 0.26
C PHE A 120 4.23 7.52 -0.30
N TYR A 121 4.79 6.33 -0.06
CA TYR A 121 6.05 5.93 -0.67
C TYR A 121 5.98 5.98 -2.19
N PHE A 122 4.90 5.44 -2.78
CA PHE A 122 4.74 5.39 -4.23
C PHE A 122 4.42 6.75 -4.86
N LEU A 123 3.78 7.66 -4.14
CA LEU A 123 3.67 9.07 -4.56
C LEU A 123 5.05 9.72 -4.68
N ASP A 124 5.92 9.55 -3.67
CA ASP A 124 7.27 10.10 -3.70
C ASP A 124 8.13 9.44 -4.79
N PHE A 125 8.10 8.11 -4.88
CA PHE A 125 8.83 7.34 -5.88
C PHE A 125 8.48 7.78 -7.31
N LEU A 126 7.19 7.94 -7.63
CA LEU A 126 6.79 8.35 -8.97
C LEU A 126 7.09 9.83 -9.23
N SER A 127 7.00 10.68 -8.22
CA SER A 127 7.43 12.08 -8.34
C SER A 127 8.90 12.18 -8.72
N GLU A 128 9.78 11.54 -7.94
CA GLU A 128 11.22 11.49 -8.18
C GLU A 128 11.54 10.84 -9.54
N LYS A 129 10.85 9.75 -9.89
CA LYS A 129 11.06 9.04 -11.15
C LYS A 129 10.67 9.88 -12.36
N TRP A 130 9.53 10.55 -12.32
CA TRP A 130 9.03 11.35 -13.45
C TRP A 130 9.76 12.69 -13.58
N GLU A 131 10.30 13.23 -12.49
CA GLU A 131 11.19 14.39 -12.52
C GLU A 131 12.51 14.07 -13.26
N ASN A 132 13.08 12.89 -13.01
CA ASN A 132 14.35 12.47 -13.62
C ASN A 132 14.19 11.83 -15.01
N GLN A 133 13.01 11.27 -15.31
CA GLN A 133 12.70 10.58 -16.56
C GLN A 133 11.29 10.99 -17.05
N PRO A 134 11.13 12.24 -17.52
CA PRO A 134 9.83 12.73 -17.96
C PRO A 134 9.33 11.92 -19.17
N HIS A 135 8.04 11.59 -19.16
CA HIS A 135 7.40 10.92 -20.29
C HIS A 135 7.06 11.94 -21.38
N ASP A 136 7.29 11.54 -22.64
CA ASP A 136 7.39 12.43 -23.82
C ASP A 136 6.05 13.05 -24.32
N SER A 137 4.99 13.06 -23.50
CA SER A 137 3.73 13.72 -23.88
C SER A 137 3.45 14.96 -23.03
N ASP A 138 2.90 15.98 -23.69
CA ASP A 138 2.52 17.26 -23.08
C ASP A 138 1.52 17.13 -21.91
N TYR A 139 0.80 16.01 -21.79
CA TYR A 139 -0.07 15.71 -20.64
C TYR A 139 0.68 15.20 -19.40
N TYR A 140 1.91 14.67 -19.56
CA TYR A 140 2.65 13.93 -18.53
C TYR A 140 3.87 14.68 -17.96
N LYS A 141 4.08 15.94 -18.38
CA LYS A 141 5.27 16.75 -18.03
C LYS A 141 5.34 17.20 -16.57
N ASN A 142 4.46 16.74 -15.69
CA ASN A 142 4.41 17.30 -14.35
C ASN A 142 4.47 16.22 -13.25
N SER A 143 5.68 15.90 -12.81
CA SER A 143 5.93 15.13 -11.57
C SER A 143 5.26 15.74 -10.34
N ASP A 144 4.90 17.03 -10.39
CA ASP A 144 4.17 17.70 -9.31
C ASP A 144 2.77 17.11 -9.08
N VAL A 145 2.17 16.39 -10.04
CA VAL A 145 0.84 15.78 -9.82
C VAL A 145 0.81 14.83 -8.62
N PHE A 146 1.92 14.15 -8.34
CA PHE A 146 2.02 13.25 -7.19
C PHE A 146 2.23 14.04 -5.89
N ASN A 147 3.12 15.03 -5.91
CA ASN A 147 3.38 15.90 -4.76
C ASN A 147 2.16 16.75 -4.39
N ASN A 148 1.45 17.30 -5.38
CA ASN A 148 0.23 18.08 -5.19
C ASN A 148 -0.85 17.22 -4.51
N PHE A 149 -1.06 15.99 -5.01
CA PHE A 149 -2.04 15.09 -4.40
C PHE A 149 -1.65 14.70 -2.97
N LYS A 150 -0.36 14.41 -2.71
CA LYS A 150 0.15 14.19 -1.35
C LYS A 150 -0.13 15.40 -0.45
N ASN A 151 0.19 16.61 -0.91
CA ASN A 151 -0.01 17.84 -0.16
C ASN A 151 -1.51 18.14 0.11
N GLU A 152 -2.40 17.77 -0.81
CA GLU A 152 -3.86 17.87 -0.60
C GLU A 152 -4.31 16.98 0.57
N ILE A 153 -3.86 15.72 0.61
CA ILE A 153 -4.15 14.79 1.73
C ILE A 153 -3.60 15.35 3.05
N LEU A 154 -2.36 15.87 3.04
CA LEU A 154 -1.74 16.43 4.24
C LEU A 154 -2.46 17.67 4.73
N ARG A 155 -2.89 18.56 3.83
CA ARG A 155 -3.69 19.74 4.21
C ARG A 155 -5.00 19.31 4.84
N GLU A 156 -5.71 18.36 4.23
CA GLU A 156 -6.95 17.82 4.80
C GLU A 156 -6.72 17.24 6.20
N ALA A 157 -5.61 16.55 6.42
CA ALA A 157 -5.26 15.99 7.72
C ALA A 157 -4.96 17.06 8.77
N VAL A 158 -4.15 18.07 8.42
CA VAL A 158 -3.82 19.21 9.29
C VAL A 158 -5.08 20.01 9.66
N ASP A 159 -5.99 20.23 8.72
CA ASP A 159 -7.21 21.02 8.96
C ASP A 159 -8.19 20.32 9.91
N LYS A 160 -8.16 18.98 9.94
CA LYS A 160 -9.10 18.16 10.73
C LYS A 160 -8.52 17.66 12.05
N VAL A 161 -7.22 17.78 12.24
CA VAL A 161 -6.51 17.28 13.42
C VAL A 161 -5.70 18.39 14.05
N ASP A 162 -5.91 18.64 15.35
CA ASP A 162 -5.11 19.62 16.11
C ASP A 162 -3.68 19.08 16.34
N LEU A 163 -2.83 19.18 15.32
CA LEU A 163 -1.43 18.74 15.30
C LEU A 163 -0.59 19.34 16.43
N TYR A 164 -1.01 20.49 16.97
CA TYR A 164 -0.35 21.15 18.10
C TYR A 164 -0.41 20.31 19.37
N GLN A 165 -1.47 19.51 19.57
CA GLN A 165 -1.54 18.55 20.67
C GLN A 165 -0.65 17.32 20.47
N PHE A 166 -0.42 16.93 19.21
CA PHE A 166 0.37 15.74 18.87
C PHE A 166 1.88 15.99 19.01
N GLN A 167 2.39 17.12 18.51
CA GLN A 167 3.84 17.40 18.50
C GLN A 167 4.47 17.56 19.89
N VAL A 168 3.70 17.93 20.91
CA VAL A 168 4.24 18.27 22.24
C VAL A 168 4.68 17.04 23.04
N SER A 169 4.15 15.85 22.78
CA SER A 169 4.29 14.74 23.74
C SER A 169 5.38 13.70 23.45
N GLY A 170 6.06 13.73 22.29
CA GLY A 170 7.09 12.75 21.90
C GLY A 170 6.59 11.31 21.68
N ASP A 171 5.59 10.88 22.46
CA ASP A 171 4.95 9.58 22.48
C ASP A 171 3.54 9.59 21.85
N TRP A 172 3.16 10.68 21.16
CA TRP A 172 1.80 10.84 20.64
C TRP A 172 1.41 9.68 19.72
N LEU A 173 2.34 9.24 18.87
CA LEU A 173 2.15 8.15 17.93
C LEU A 173 1.73 6.87 18.65
N LYS A 174 2.46 6.52 19.72
CA LYS A 174 2.17 5.33 20.55
C LYS A 174 0.83 5.47 21.26
N LYS A 175 0.51 6.66 21.78
CA LYS A 175 -0.79 6.91 22.44
C LYS A 175 -1.95 6.74 21.48
N GLU A 176 -1.84 7.28 20.28
CA GLU A 176 -2.90 7.17 19.27
C GLU A 176 -3.04 5.73 18.78
N ILE A 177 -1.93 5.03 18.54
CA ILE A 177 -1.97 3.60 18.19
C ILE A 177 -2.59 2.76 19.29
N ARG A 178 -2.28 3.01 20.57
CA ARG A 178 -2.93 2.32 21.70
C ARG A 178 -4.43 2.62 21.74
N LYS A 179 -4.85 3.84 21.42
CA LYS A 179 -6.26 4.19 21.33
C LYS A 179 -6.97 3.41 20.21
N ILE A 180 -6.42 3.44 18.98
CA ILE A 180 -6.93 2.67 17.84
C ILE A 180 -7.03 1.17 18.18
N HIS A 181 -5.97 0.61 18.78
CA HIS A 181 -5.95 -0.79 19.20
C HIS A 181 -7.05 -1.12 20.21
N ASN A 182 -7.25 -0.27 21.21
CA ASN A 182 -8.24 -0.49 22.28
C ASN A 182 -9.68 -0.31 21.80
N GLU A 183 -9.93 0.65 20.91
CA GLU A 183 -11.26 0.89 20.34
C GLU A 183 -11.70 -0.23 19.40
N ARG A 184 -10.75 -1.04 18.89
CA ARG A 184 -10.99 -2.11 17.89
C ARG A 184 -11.73 -1.62 16.65
N THR A 185 -11.68 -0.32 16.39
CA THR A 185 -12.27 0.29 15.22
C THR A 185 -11.20 0.39 14.14
N LEU A 186 -11.59 0.18 12.88
CA LEU A 186 -10.84 0.75 11.77
C LEU A 186 -10.87 2.28 11.98
N GLY A 187 -9.70 2.83 12.24
CA GLY A 187 -9.50 4.21 12.61
C GLY A 187 -9.93 5.16 11.49
N ASN A 188 -9.97 6.45 11.82
CA ASN A 188 -10.24 7.47 10.82
C ASN A 188 -9.11 7.50 9.79
N ARG A 189 -9.43 7.44 8.50
CA ARG A 189 -8.46 7.55 7.39
C ARG A 189 -7.42 8.67 7.60
N ILE A 190 -7.86 9.82 8.11
CA ILE A 190 -7.00 10.97 8.39
C ILE A 190 -5.91 10.64 9.42
N ILE A 191 -6.25 9.91 10.49
CA ILE A 191 -5.24 9.56 11.49
C ILE A 191 -4.23 8.55 10.95
N TYR A 192 -4.67 7.64 10.08
CA TYR A 192 -3.77 6.74 9.36
C TYR A 192 -2.84 7.48 8.40
N ASP A 193 -3.32 8.52 7.72
CA ASP A 193 -2.45 9.35 6.88
C ASP A 193 -1.33 10.02 7.69
N ILE A 194 -1.63 10.59 8.85
CA ILE A 194 -0.63 11.24 9.72
C ILE A 194 0.36 10.20 10.27
N ILE A 195 -0.14 9.06 10.77
CA ILE A 195 0.71 7.99 11.29
C ILE A 195 1.62 7.42 10.18
N ALA A 196 1.08 7.21 8.98
CA ALA A 196 1.84 6.71 7.85
C ALA A 196 3.00 7.65 7.48
N MET A 197 2.77 8.97 7.51
CA MET A 197 3.83 9.96 7.27
C MET A 197 4.94 9.93 8.32
N GLU A 198 4.61 9.67 9.58
CA GLU A 198 5.62 9.51 10.63
C GLU A 198 6.48 8.25 10.45
N ILE A 199 5.89 7.17 9.92
CA ILE A 199 6.53 5.87 9.76
C ILE A 199 7.30 5.79 8.43
N LEU A 200 6.84 6.47 7.38
CA LEU A 200 7.41 6.45 6.04
C LEU A 200 8.94 6.64 5.99
N PRO A 201 9.58 7.57 6.74
CA PRO A 201 11.02 7.71 6.74
C PRO A 201 11.77 6.41 7.08
N LEU A 202 11.21 5.57 7.95
CA LEU A 202 11.82 4.29 8.32
C LEU A 202 11.83 3.30 7.13
N PHE A 203 10.74 3.23 6.35
CA PHE A 203 10.68 2.41 5.14
C PHE A 203 11.55 2.95 4.00
N LYS A 204 11.80 4.26 3.96
CA LYS A 204 12.75 4.87 3.01
C LYS A 204 14.20 4.58 3.39
N GLU A 205 14.53 4.58 4.69
CA GLU A 205 15.86 4.24 5.22
C GLU A 205 16.17 2.75 5.01
N PHE A 206 15.20 1.88 5.27
CA PHE A 206 15.34 0.43 5.17
C PHE A 206 14.47 -0.13 4.04
N LYS A 207 14.99 -0.15 2.80
CA LYS A 207 14.24 -0.65 1.64
C LYS A 207 13.86 -2.12 1.78
N GLU A 208 14.70 -2.94 2.39
CA GLU A 208 14.40 -4.35 2.69
C GLU A 208 13.24 -4.48 3.69
N GLY A 209 12.95 -3.43 4.46
CA GLY A 209 11.82 -3.38 5.38
C GLY A 209 10.46 -3.59 4.71
N TRP A 210 10.31 -3.30 3.41
CA TRP A 210 9.10 -3.61 2.65
C TRP A 210 8.78 -5.11 2.60
N GLN A 211 9.79 -5.97 2.75
CA GLN A 211 9.60 -7.42 2.72
C GLN A 211 8.76 -7.94 3.91
N ILE A 212 8.57 -7.15 4.98
CA ILE A 212 7.73 -7.59 6.09
C ILE A 212 6.26 -7.74 5.69
N LEU A 213 5.79 -7.05 4.63
CA LEU A 213 4.38 -7.03 4.23
C LEU A 213 3.84 -8.45 4.04
N SER A 214 4.59 -9.32 3.35
CA SER A 214 4.24 -10.73 3.13
C SER A 214 4.09 -11.58 4.40
N TYR A 215 4.48 -11.05 5.56
CA TYR A 215 4.38 -11.73 6.85
C TYR A 215 3.32 -11.13 7.78
N ILE A 216 2.82 -9.91 7.49
CA ILE A 216 1.91 -9.19 8.39
C ILE A 216 0.64 -9.99 8.67
N GLY A 217 -0.02 -10.53 7.63
CA GLY A 217 -1.21 -11.36 7.79
C GLY A 217 -0.97 -12.59 8.68
N GLY A 218 0.16 -13.27 8.49
CA GLY A 218 0.58 -14.41 9.31
C GLY A 218 0.96 -14.07 10.76
N SER A 219 1.00 -12.79 11.12
CA SER A 219 1.17 -12.29 12.48
C SER A 219 -0.11 -11.75 13.10
N SER A 220 -1.28 -12.16 12.58
CA SER A 220 -2.57 -11.71 13.09
C SER A 220 -3.18 -12.68 14.10
N VAL A 221 -4.00 -12.15 15.00
CA VAL A 221 -4.78 -12.92 15.98
C VAL A 221 -6.28 -12.66 15.79
N PRO A 222 -7.07 -13.67 15.43
CA PRO A 222 -6.65 -15.01 15.00
C PRO A 222 -5.92 -15.00 13.64
N LEU A 223 -5.20 -16.09 13.34
CA LEU A 223 -4.50 -16.25 12.07
C LEU A 223 -5.47 -16.30 10.87
N PRO A 224 -5.00 -15.95 9.66
CA PRO A 224 -5.73 -16.21 8.43
C PRO A 224 -6.01 -17.73 8.28
N PRO A 225 -7.00 -18.13 7.47
CA PRO A 225 -7.28 -19.54 7.21
C PRO A 225 -6.04 -20.31 6.76
N GLU A 226 -5.83 -21.50 7.33
CA GLU A 226 -4.70 -22.38 6.96
C GLU A 226 -4.80 -22.83 5.49
N ASN A 227 -6.02 -23.04 4.99
CA ASN A 227 -6.26 -23.35 3.59
C ASN A 227 -6.13 -22.07 2.73
N PRO A 228 -5.14 -21.95 1.83
CA PRO A 228 -5.01 -20.80 0.94
C PRO A 228 -6.18 -20.65 -0.05
N GLU A 229 -6.94 -21.72 -0.29
CA GLU A 229 -8.14 -21.70 -1.13
C GLU A 229 -9.38 -21.19 -0.38
N ASP A 230 -9.30 -20.99 0.93
CA ASP A 230 -10.36 -20.31 1.67
C ASP A 230 -10.26 -18.79 1.45
N LEU A 231 -11.00 -18.36 0.43
CA LEU A 231 -11.10 -16.99 -0.06
C LEU A 231 -12.39 -16.30 0.38
N THR A 232 -13.11 -16.89 1.35
CA THR A 232 -14.44 -16.45 1.77
C THR A 232 -14.43 -15.45 2.92
N THR A 233 -13.28 -15.30 3.58
CA THR A 233 -13.15 -14.48 4.78
C THR A 233 -12.37 -13.20 4.50
N ASN A 234 -12.92 -12.07 4.95
CA ASN A 234 -12.17 -10.84 5.21
C ASN A 234 -12.29 -10.55 6.72
N ARG A 235 -11.43 -11.16 7.52
CA ARG A 235 -11.61 -11.21 8.97
C ARG A 235 -10.96 -10.01 9.64
N GLU A 236 -11.72 -9.33 10.51
CA GLU A 236 -11.15 -8.38 11.46
C GLU A 236 -10.32 -9.12 12.52
N VAL A 237 -9.04 -8.73 12.61
CA VAL A 237 -8.05 -9.36 13.49
C VAL A 237 -7.25 -8.29 14.23
N LEU A 238 -6.43 -8.70 15.20
CA LEU A 238 -5.44 -7.82 15.83
C LEU A 238 -4.03 -8.18 15.37
N PRO A 239 -3.13 -7.20 15.18
CA PRO A 239 -1.72 -7.49 14.94
C PRO A 239 -1.04 -8.03 16.20
N ASP A 240 -0.11 -8.96 16.02
CA ASP A 240 0.77 -9.51 17.05
C ASP A 240 2.24 -9.27 16.64
N PHE A 241 2.84 -8.25 17.24
CA PHE A 241 4.20 -7.83 16.90
C PHE A 241 5.27 -8.81 17.38
N ASP A 242 5.03 -9.55 18.47
CA ASP A 242 5.94 -10.60 18.93
C ASP A 242 5.92 -11.76 17.93
N LYS A 243 4.73 -12.12 17.43
CA LYS A 243 4.59 -13.11 16.37
C LYS A 243 5.24 -12.65 15.07
N LEU A 244 5.04 -11.39 14.66
CA LEU A 244 5.71 -10.81 13.48
C LEU A 244 7.23 -10.95 13.59
N TYR A 245 7.80 -10.55 14.74
CA TYR A 245 9.24 -10.66 15.00
C TYR A 245 9.74 -12.12 14.93
N GLN A 246 8.91 -13.09 15.34
CA GLN A 246 9.27 -14.51 15.29
C GLN A 246 9.25 -15.10 13.88
N ILE A 247 8.31 -14.67 13.02
CA ILE A 247 8.11 -15.30 11.70
C ILE A 247 8.90 -14.65 10.58
N VAL A 248 9.36 -13.40 10.74
CA VAL A 248 10.19 -12.76 9.72
C VAL A 248 11.60 -13.37 9.69
N PRO A 249 12.25 -13.40 8.51
CA PRO A 249 13.68 -13.67 8.36
C PRO A 249 14.57 -12.85 9.30
N GLU A 250 15.73 -13.41 9.66
CA GLU A 250 16.66 -12.82 10.63
C GLU A 250 17.15 -11.41 10.23
N ASP A 251 17.37 -11.19 8.95
CA ASP A 251 17.77 -9.92 8.36
C ASP A 251 16.69 -8.83 8.45
N LEU A 252 15.42 -9.20 8.62
CA LEU A 252 14.31 -8.26 8.81
C LEU A 252 14.00 -7.95 10.28
N LYS A 253 14.49 -8.75 11.23
CA LYS A 253 14.19 -8.58 12.66
C LYS A 253 14.61 -7.22 13.22
N PHE A 254 15.74 -6.68 12.76
CA PHE A 254 16.18 -5.36 13.17
C PHE A 254 15.18 -4.27 12.77
N PHE A 255 14.68 -4.34 11.53
CA PHE A 255 13.67 -3.41 11.04
C PHE A 255 12.36 -3.56 11.81
N VAL A 256 11.86 -4.80 12.00
CA VAL A 256 10.64 -5.05 12.78
C VAL A 256 10.78 -4.45 14.18
N LYS A 257 11.91 -4.67 14.87
CA LYS A 257 12.16 -4.08 16.18
C LYS A 257 12.13 -2.54 16.16
N LYS A 258 12.81 -1.91 15.20
CA LYS A 258 12.76 -0.44 15.05
C LYS A 258 11.34 0.07 14.81
N LEU A 259 10.58 -0.61 13.95
CA LEU A 259 9.20 -0.25 13.65
C LEU A 259 8.33 -0.38 14.90
N THR A 260 8.39 -1.50 15.60
CA THR A 260 7.62 -1.75 16.84
C THR A 260 8.01 -0.78 17.96
N ASP A 261 9.29 -0.45 18.11
CA ASP A 261 9.76 0.52 19.11
C ASP A 261 9.29 1.94 18.81
N LYS A 262 9.08 2.26 17.52
CA LYS A 262 8.53 3.56 17.10
C LYS A 262 7.02 3.64 17.36
N ILE A 263 6.28 2.55 17.10
CA ILE A 263 4.82 2.60 17.03
C ILE A 263 4.09 1.99 18.24
N TRP A 264 4.75 1.11 19.00
CA TRP A 264 4.09 0.26 20.01
C TRP A 264 4.76 0.27 21.39
N ASN A 265 6.05 -0.09 21.46
CA ASN A 265 6.81 -0.22 22.72
C ASN A 265 7.15 1.14 23.30
#